data_AF-A0A1E1M527-F1
#
_entry.id   AF-A0A1E1M527-F1
#
_cell.length_a   1.000
_cell.length_b   1.000
_cell.length_c   1.000
_cell.angle_alpha   90.00
_cell.angle_beta   90.00
_cell.angle_gamma   90.00
#
_symmetry.space_group_name_H-M   'P 1'
#
loop_
_entity.id
_entity.type
_entity.pdbx_description
1 polymer ?
#
loop_
_entity_poly.entity_id
_entity_poly.type
_entity_poly.pdbx_seq_one_letter_code
_entity_poly.pdbx_strand_id
1 'polypeptide(L)'
;MERTDQDFQDGLALDLFSPKNRTLIVKKNTAPLGAQFVTGTTGGPFVALSNYSYIIQMNETANDLIAKIEVPYRPEMLNTMGVLKGNTYVATLASDKKSWVVDDSTRNVHRSENNTRIIKMTSLDGEFLLVGRKTVDTSNIFVQYGQGATRTVNLTGGAGIQEAEFVDGLRFSVRASEAVKMNVDLKHGIDRATLPAGTQSLNSFMWIVNSSNPSAKVEAQMLVPFALRPAGSSPSTMLTVARRALNASSGQFTPVNKDAQFVRELPEDRIQIPGMTELDGQYIILVTEAKTIGGSK
;
A
#
# COMPACT_ATOMS: atom_id res chain seq x y z
N MET A 1 -6.89 -35.12 8.40
CA MET A 1 -7.04 -33.86 7.64
C MET A 1 -6.94 -34.25 6.18
N GLU A 2 -8.08 -34.42 5.53
CA GLU A 2 -8.12 -34.79 4.10
C GLU A 2 -8.03 -33.52 3.25
N ARG A 3 -7.43 -33.66 2.07
CA ARG A 3 -7.35 -32.59 1.07
C ARG A 3 -8.71 -32.50 0.36
N THR A 4 -9.22 -31.29 0.21
CA THR A 4 -10.35 -30.99 -0.68
C THR A 4 -9.82 -30.21 -1.86
N ASP A 5 -9.99 -30.77 -3.06
CA ASP A 5 -9.64 -30.15 -4.34
C ASP A 5 -10.93 -30.01 -5.14
N GLN A 6 -11.37 -28.78 -5.39
CA GLN A 6 -12.65 -28.47 -6.01
C GLN A 6 -12.46 -27.53 -7.18
N ASP A 7 -12.70 -28.05 -8.38
CA ASP A 7 -12.76 -27.29 -9.62
C ASP A 7 -14.20 -26.87 -9.94
N PHE A 8 -14.38 -25.66 -10.43
CA PHE A 8 -15.64 -25.12 -10.90
C PHE A 8 -15.64 -25.01 -12.43
N GLN A 9 -16.84 -25.00 -13.04
CA GLN A 9 -17.00 -25.00 -14.50
C GLN A 9 -16.33 -23.84 -15.21
N ASP A 10 -16.17 -22.70 -14.54
CA ASP A 10 -15.54 -21.51 -15.10
C ASP A 10 -14.02 -21.45 -14.84
N GLY A 11 -13.45 -22.52 -14.29
CA GLY A 11 -12.03 -22.70 -14.04
C GLY A 11 -11.54 -22.14 -12.70
N LEU A 12 -12.42 -21.57 -11.86
CA LEU A 12 -12.06 -21.35 -10.44
C LEU A 12 -11.68 -22.71 -9.84
N ALA A 13 -10.58 -22.75 -9.09
CA ALA A 13 -10.20 -23.92 -8.31
C ALA A 13 -9.93 -23.54 -6.85
N LEU A 14 -10.38 -24.38 -5.93
CA LEU A 14 -10.14 -24.26 -4.49
C LEU A 14 -9.43 -25.52 -4.01
N ASP A 15 -8.29 -25.34 -3.35
CA ASP A 15 -7.52 -26.42 -2.76
C ASP A 15 -7.30 -26.09 -1.29
N LEU A 16 -7.78 -26.97 -0.40
CA LEU A 16 -7.69 -26.75 1.03
C LEU A 16 -7.49 -28.03 1.84
N PHE A 17 -6.91 -27.82 3.02
CA PHE A 17 -6.89 -28.77 4.10
C PHE A 17 -7.68 -28.18 5.27
N SER A 18 -8.67 -28.91 5.77
CA SER A 18 -9.51 -28.50 6.90
C SER A 18 -9.42 -29.52 8.04
N PRO A 19 -9.19 -29.08 9.30
CA PRO A 19 -9.20 -29.97 10.46
C PRO A 19 -10.60 -30.49 10.81
N LYS A 20 -11.66 -29.88 10.29
CA LYS A 20 -13.07 -30.22 10.54
C LYS A 20 -13.87 -30.30 9.25
N ASN A 21 -14.96 -31.07 9.27
CA ASN A 21 -15.92 -31.07 8.17
C ASN A 21 -16.67 -29.74 8.13
N ARG A 22 -16.55 -29.03 7.01
CA ARG A 22 -17.16 -27.72 6.78
C ARG A 22 -17.84 -27.73 5.43
N THR A 23 -18.85 -26.87 5.29
CA THR A 23 -19.51 -26.64 4.01
C THR A 23 -19.15 -25.25 3.53
N LEU A 24 -18.86 -25.13 2.24
CA LEU A 24 -18.63 -23.86 1.58
C LEU A 24 -19.62 -23.68 0.43
N ILE A 25 -19.98 -22.44 0.17
CA ILE A 25 -20.81 -22.02 -0.95
C ILE A 25 -20.04 -21.00 -1.76
N VAL A 26 -19.98 -21.21 -3.07
CA VAL A 26 -19.40 -20.24 -4.02
C VAL A 26 -20.52 -19.63 -4.85
N LYS A 27 -20.54 -18.30 -4.92
CA LYS A 27 -21.48 -17.52 -5.73
C LYS A 27 -20.73 -16.53 -6.60
N LYS A 28 -21.34 -16.13 -7.71
CA LYS A 28 -20.86 -14.99 -8.50
C LYS A 28 -21.62 -13.74 -8.12
N ASN A 29 -20.91 -12.65 -7.87
CA ASN A 29 -21.48 -11.31 -7.87
C ASN A 29 -21.23 -10.67 -9.24
N THR A 30 -22.29 -10.40 -9.98
CA THR A 30 -22.24 -9.83 -11.34
C THR A 30 -22.16 -8.31 -11.37
N ALA A 31 -22.16 -7.65 -10.21
CA ALA A 31 -21.97 -6.21 -10.07
C ALA A 31 -20.90 -5.94 -8.97
N PRO A 32 -19.66 -6.39 -9.16
CA PRO A 32 -18.59 -6.16 -8.18
C PRO A 32 -18.20 -4.68 -8.11
N LEU A 33 -17.59 -4.27 -6.99
CA LEU A 33 -16.89 -3.00 -6.90
C LEU A 33 -15.85 -2.91 -8.03
N GLY A 34 -15.75 -1.77 -8.72
CA GLY A 34 -14.71 -1.59 -9.75
C GLY A 34 -13.29 -1.65 -9.16
N ALA A 35 -12.30 -1.96 -10.00
CA ALA A 35 -10.91 -2.15 -9.58
C ALA A 35 -10.07 -0.85 -9.55
N GLN A 36 -10.71 0.32 -9.57
CA GLN A 36 -10.01 1.61 -9.54
C GLN A 36 -9.33 1.89 -8.19
N PHE A 37 -9.78 1.26 -7.11
CA PHE A 37 -9.22 1.43 -5.77
C PHE A 37 -8.69 0.09 -5.27
N VAL A 38 -7.37 -0.02 -5.25
CA VAL A 38 -6.65 -1.19 -4.75
C VAL A 38 -5.64 -0.75 -3.71
N THR A 39 -5.67 -1.42 -2.56
CA THR A 39 -4.79 -1.22 -1.40
C THR A 39 -4.01 -2.49 -1.09
N GLY A 40 -3.04 -2.42 -0.18
CA GLY A 40 -2.17 -3.53 0.22
C GLY A 40 -0.96 -3.71 -0.70
N THR A 41 -0.95 -3.01 -1.84
CA THR A 41 0.12 -3.06 -2.83
C THR A 41 0.33 -1.68 -3.45
N THR A 42 1.48 -1.50 -4.09
CA THR A 42 1.86 -0.25 -4.75
C THR A 42 2.15 -0.48 -6.21
N GLY A 43 2.08 0.61 -6.96
CA GLY A 43 2.53 0.61 -8.34
C GLY A 43 1.42 0.43 -9.35
N GLY A 44 1.23 1.45 -10.19
CA GLY A 44 0.33 1.44 -11.34
C GLY A 44 -1.16 1.33 -11.01
N PRO A 45 -2.05 1.83 -11.88
CA PRO A 45 -3.48 1.63 -11.71
C PRO A 45 -3.86 0.18 -12.00
N PHE A 46 -4.93 -0.27 -11.34
CA PHE A 46 -5.52 -1.58 -11.55
C PHE A 46 -6.75 -1.51 -12.45
N VAL A 47 -7.04 -2.62 -13.14
CA VAL A 47 -8.28 -2.84 -13.88
C VAL A 47 -8.87 -4.21 -13.54
N ALA A 48 -10.19 -4.31 -13.59
CA ALA A 48 -10.87 -5.59 -13.42
C ALA A 48 -10.66 -6.44 -14.67
N LEU A 49 -10.31 -7.70 -14.47
CA LEU A 49 -10.12 -8.69 -15.53
C LEU A 49 -11.33 -9.62 -15.64
N SER A 50 -12.36 -9.39 -14.85
CA SER A 50 -13.64 -10.09 -14.93
C SER A 50 -14.78 -9.10 -14.68
N ASN A 51 -15.94 -9.37 -15.25
CA ASN A 51 -17.18 -8.63 -15.00
C ASN A 51 -17.96 -9.17 -13.78
N TYR A 52 -17.36 -10.10 -13.04
CA TYR A 52 -17.90 -10.66 -11.81
C TYR A 52 -16.78 -10.93 -10.81
N SER A 53 -17.13 -11.02 -9.53
CA SER A 53 -16.28 -11.52 -8.44
C SER A 53 -16.85 -12.83 -7.90
N TYR A 54 -16.02 -13.58 -7.16
CA TYR A 54 -16.41 -14.79 -6.45
C TYR A 54 -16.69 -14.47 -4.99
N ILE A 55 -17.89 -14.77 -4.51
CA ILE A 55 -18.20 -14.74 -3.08
C ILE A 55 -18.10 -16.18 -2.56
N ILE A 56 -17.20 -16.40 -1.61
CA ILE A 56 -17.05 -17.68 -0.92
C ILE A 56 -17.53 -17.49 0.51
N GLN A 57 -18.44 -18.37 0.93
CA GLN A 57 -19.05 -18.36 2.26
C GLN A 57 -18.93 -19.76 2.87
N MET A 58 -18.24 -19.86 3.99
CA MET A 58 -18.18 -21.04 4.84
C MET A 58 -19.39 -21.06 5.79
N ASN A 59 -19.80 -22.24 6.24
CA ASN A 59 -20.87 -22.38 7.23
C ASN A 59 -20.51 -21.90 8.63
N GLU A 60 -19.22 -21.73 8.92
CA GLU A 60 -18.67 -21.15 10.14
C GLU A 60 -17.41 -20.33 9.81
N THR A 61 -17.05 -19.37 10.65
CA THR A 61 -15.77 -18.66 10.52
C THR A 61 -14.61 -19.63 10.70
N ALA A 62 -13.86 -19.88 9.62
CA ALA A 62 -12.69 -20.74 9.63
C ALA A 62 -11.41 -19.91 9.43
N ASN A 63 -10.50 -19.96 10.42
CA ASN A 63 -9.19 -19.30 10.38
C ASN A 63 -8.02 -20.28 10.59
N ASP A 64 -8.32 -21.58 10.48
CA ASP A 64 -7.42 -22.71 10.72
C ASP A 64 -7.22 -23.57 9.46
N LEU A 65 -7.51 -23.00 8.29
CA LEU A 65 -7.32 -23.69 7.01
C LEU A 65 -5.85 -23.62 6.55
N ILE A 66 -5.46 -24.55 5.71
CA ILE A 66 -4.35 -24.34 4.77
C ILE A 66 -4.99 -24.37 3.39
N ALA A 67 -5.12 -23.20 2.76
CA ALA A 67 -5.87 -23.07 1.53
C ALA A 67 -5.16 -22.23 0.46
N LYS A 68 -5.59 -22.40 -0.78
CA LYS A 68 -5.35 -21.50 -1.89
C LYS A 68 -6.62 -21.37 -2.74
N ILE A 69 -6.74 -20.20 -3.37
CA ILE A 69 -7.70 -19.94 -4.44
C ILE A 69 -6.91 -19.80 -5.75
N GLU A 70 -7.41 -20.39 -6.83
CA GLU A 70 -6.87 -20.21 -8.17
C GLU A 70 -7.94 -19.65 -9.11
N VAL A 71 -7.66 -18.50 -9.71
CA VAL A 71 -8.58 -17.83 -10.63
C VAL A 71 -7.94 -17.77 -12.02
N PRO A 72 -8.63 -18.27 -13.05
CA PRO A 72 -8.11 -18.30 -14.41
C PRO A 72 -8.21 -16.92 -15.06
N TYR A 73 -7.23 -16.58 -15.89
CA TYR A 73 -7.25 -15.41 -16.75
C TYR A 73 -7.17 -15.80 -18.24
N ARG A 74 -7.71 -14.93 -19.09
CA ARG A 74 -7.68 -15.10 -20.55
C ARG A 74 -6.55 -14.25 -21.15
N PRO A 75 -5.51 -14.84 -21.77
CA PRO A 75 -4.40 -14.08 -22.35
C PRO A 75 -4.83 -13.00 -23.36
N GLU A 76 -5.82 -13.31 -24.21
CA GLU A 76 -6.37 -12.38 -25.21
C GLU A 76 -6.91 -11.09 -24.57
N MET A 77 -7.60 -11.22 -23.45
CA MET A 77 -8.17 -10.10 -22.71
C MET A 77 -7.06 -9.28 -22.03
N LEU A 78 -6.02 -9.94 -21.49
CA LEU A 78 -4.86 -9.25 -20.94
C LEU A 78 -4.18 -8.39 -22.00
N ASN A 79 -3.96 -8.94 -23.20
CA ASN A 79 -3.37 -8.21 -24.33
C ASN A 79 -4.24 -7.00 -24.72
N THR A 80 -5.55 -7.19 -24.81
CA THR A 80 -6.51 -6.11 -25.13
C THR A 80 -6.48 -4.99 -24.08
N MET A 81 -6.28 -5.35 -22.81
CA MET A 81 -6.22 -4.39 -21.70
C MET A 81 -4.82 -3.83 -21.42
N GLY A 82 -3.79 -4.26 -22.17
CA GLY A 82 -2.40 -3.86 -21.94
C GLY A 82 -1.85 -4.32 -20.60
N VAL A 83 -2.29 -5.48 -20.10
CA VAL A 83 -1.83 -6.08 -18.84
C VAL A 83 -0.90 -7.24 -19.15
N LEU A 84 0.26 -7.30 -18.49
CA LEU A 84 1.17 -8.44 -18.61
C LEU A 84 0.68 -9.63 -17.79
N LYS A 85 0.91 -10.86 -18.26
CA LYS A 85 0.57 -12.09 -17.51
C LYS A 85 1.13 -12.10 -16.09
N GLY A 86 2.34 -11.54 -15.88
CA GLY A 86 2.96 -11.44 -14.56
C GLY A 86 2.30 -10.43 -13.60
N ASN A 87 1.42 -9.59 -14.12
CA ASN A 87 0.75 -8.48 -13.43
C ASN A 87 -0.73 -8.75 -13.17
N THR A 88 -1.10 -10.03 -13.07
CA THR A 88 -2.42 -10.44 -12.59
C THR A 88 -2.38 -10.72 -11.09
N TYR A 89 -3.50 -10.39 -10.43
CA TYR A 89 -3.69 -10.52 -8.99
C TYR A 89 -5.11 -11.01 -8.72
N VAL A 90 -5.27 -11.77 -7.64
CA VAL A 90 -6.59 -12.01 -7.05
C VAL A 90 -6.68 -11.07 -5.86
N ALA A 91 -7.65 -10.16 -5.89
CA ALA A 91 -7.84 -9.16 -4.85
C ALA A 91 -9.06 -9.52 -3.99
N THR A 92 -8.96 -9.27 -2.70
CA THR A 92 -10.02 -9.54 -1.71
C THR A 92 -10.75 -8.24 -1.40
N LEU A 93 -12.08 -8.25 -1.34
CA LEU A 93 -12.84 -7.05 -0.96
C LEU A 93 -12.50 -6.64 0.47
N ALA A 94 -12.14 -5.36 0.66
CA ALA A 94 -11.89 -4.83 2.00
C ALA A 94 -13.15 -4.92 2.88
N SER A 95 -12.95 -5.01 4.20
CA SER A 95 -14.06 -5.10 5.16
C SER A 95 -15.01 -3.89 5.11
N ASP A 96 -14.50 -2.72 4.75
CA ASP A 96 -15.29 -1.49 4.55
C ASP A 96 -16.03 -1.45 3.19
N LYS A 97 -15.76 -2.42 2.31
CA LYS A 97 -16.30 -2.58 0.95
C LYS A 97 -16.02 -1.41 0.01
N LYS A 98 -14.97 -0.62 0.27
CA LYS A 98 -14.62 0.58 -0.52
C LYS A 98 -13.39 0.40 -1.41
N SER A 99 -12.60 -0.65 -1.19
CA SER A 99 -11.46 -1.00 -2.03
C SER A 99 -11.30 -2.51 -2.15
N TRP A 100 -10.52 -2.91 -3.13
CA TRP A 100 -9.95 -4.25 -3.17
C TRP A 100 -8.58 -4.25 -2.49
N VAL A 101 -8.23 -5.35 -1.87
CA VAL A 101 -6.95 -5.55 -1.19
C VAL A 101 -6.15 -6.59 -1.97
N VAL A 102 -4.93 -6.24 -2.34
CA VAL A 102 -3.94 -7.14 -2.92
C VAL A 102 -2.80 -7.30 -1.92
N ASP A 103 -2.37 -8.55 -1.74
CA ASP A 103 -1.20 -8.88 -0.94
C ASP A 103 -0.16 -9.59 -1.82
N ASP A 104 0.96 -8.92 -2.07
CA ASP A 104 2.05 -9.45 -2.88
C ASP A 104 2.76 -10.64 -2.24
N SER A 105 2.73 -10.76 -0.91
CA SER A 105 3.45 -11.81 -0.18
C SER A 105 2.80 -13.19 -0.31
N THR A 106 1.51 -13.20 -0.66
CA THR A 106 0.67 -14.39 -0.88
C THR A 106 0.31 -14.58 -2.35
N ARG A 107 0.77 -13.70 -3.25
CA ARG A 107 0.55 -13.81 -4.69
C ARG A 107 1.38 -14.93 -5.30
N ASN A 108 0.75 -15.75 -6.14
CA ASN A 108 1.45 -16.68 -7.02
C ASN A 108 0.82 -16.68 -8.42
N VAL A 109 1.62 -16.45 -9.46
CA VAL A 109 1.15 -16.42 -10.86
C VAL A 109 1.70 -17.62 -11.61
N HIS A 110 0.80 -18.50 -12.06
CA HIS A 110 1.15 -19.69 -12.83
C HIS A 110 0.97 -19.44 -14.32
N ARG A 111 2.05 -19.01 -14.99
CA ARG A 111 2.00 -18.46 -16.37
C ARG A 111 1.70 -19.51 -17.45
N SER A 112 2.06 -20.77 -17.22
CA SER A 112 1.79 -21.87 -18.17
C SER A 112 0.32 -22.31 -18.13
N GLU A 113 -0.33 -22.21 -16.97
CA GLU A 113 -1.73 -22.61 -16.75
C GLU A 113 -2.70 -21.42 -16.91
N ASN A 114 -2.18 -20.20 -17.09
CA ASN A 114 -2.93 -18.96 -17.11
C ASN A 114 -3.79 -18.73 -15.84
N ASN A 115 -3.24 -19.06 -14.67
CA ASN A 115 -3.90 -18.92 -13.37
C ASN A 115 -3.18 -17.92 -12.47
N THR A 116 -3.98 -17.22 -11.65
CA THR A 116 -3.48 -16.36 -10.56
C THR A 116 -4.01 -16.87 -9.23
N ARG A 117 -3.16 -16.88 -8.21
CA ARG A 117 -3.46 -17.51 -6.93
C ARG A 117 -3.23 -16.57 -5.76
N ILE A 118 -4.04 -16.75 -4.71
CA ILE A 118 -3.65 -16.41 -3.34
C ILE A 118 -3.30 -17.74 -2.67
N ILE A 119 -2.08 -17.83 -2.13
CA ILE A 119 -1.60 -19.00 -1.38
C ILE A 119 -1.48 -18.66 0.11
N LYS A 120 -1.22 -19.66 0.96
CA LYS A 120 -1.08 -19.49 2.42
C LYS A 120 -2.34 -18.91 3.08
N MET A 121 -3.52 -19.15 2.50
CA MET A 121 -4.77 -18.68 3.08
C MET A 121 -5.11 -19.53 4.29
N THR A 122 -5.48 -18.87 5.39
CA THR A 122 -5.99 -19.53 6.60
C THR A 122 -7.51 -19.48 6.72
N SER A 123 -8.15 -18.70 5.84
CA SER A 123 -9.59 -18.58 5.67
C SER A 123 -9.90 -18.44 4.18
N LEU A 124 -11.07 -18.90 3.75
CA LEU A 124 -11.59 -18.71 2.39
C LEU A 124 -12.80 -17.76 2.34
N ASP A 125 -13.34 -17.35 3.49
CA ASP A 125 -14.47 -16.42 3.53
C ASP A 125 -14.09 -15.07 2.92
N GLY A 126 -14.88 -14.60 1.95
CA GLY A 126 -14.65 -13.31 1.34
C GLY A 126 -15.23 -13.17 -0.05
N GLU A 127 -14.95 -12.01 -0.65
CA GLU A 127 -15.24 -11.73 -2.05
C GLU A 127 -13.92 -11.48 -2.79
N PHE A 128 -13.74 -12.14 -3.94
CA PHE A 128 -12.48 -12.18 -4.68
C PHE A 128 -12.68 -11.73 -6.13
N LEU A 129 -11.87 -10.77 -6.59
CA LEU A 129 -11.88 -10.26 -7.95
C LEU A 129 -10.53 -10.48 -8.63
N LEU A 130 -10.55 -10.95 -9.87
CA LEU A 130 -9.35 -10.98 -10.69
C LEU A 130 -9.06 -9.57 -11.21
N VAL A 131 -7.88 -9.04 -10.89
CA VAL A 131 -7.45 -7.71 -11.30
C VAL A 131 -6.09 -7.74 -11.98
N GLY A 132 -5.85 -6.77 -12.85
CA GLY A 132 -4.63 -6.61 -13.62
C GLY A 132 -4.02 -5.24 -13.36
N ARG A 133 -2.72 -5.20 -13.05
CA ARG A 133 -1.99 -3.94 -12.94
C ARG A 133 -1.53 -3.49 -14.33
N LYS A 134 -1.88 -2.26 -14.72
CA LYS A 134 -1.43 -1.63 -15.96
C LYS A 134 -0.03 -1.05 -15.78
N THR A 135 0.98 -1.87 -16.05
CA THR A 135 2.38 -1.47 -16.08
C THR A 135 3.19 -2.41 -16.97
N VAL A 136 4.31 -1.91 -17.49
CA VAL A 136 5.29 -2.67 -18.29
C VAL A 136 6.21 -3.53 -17.42
N ASP A 137 6.30 -3.23 -16.12
CA ASP A 137 7.18 -3.95 -15.19
C ASP A 137 6.41 -5.09 -14.53
N THR A 138 6.99 -6.29 -14.47
CA THR A 138 6.30 -7.48 -13.94
C THR A 138 6.45 -7.69 -12.42
N SER A 139 7.05 -6.73 -11.71
CA SER A 139 7.38 -6.78 -10.28
C SER A 139 6.73 -5.63 -9.50
N ASN A 140 6.90 -5.61 -8.17
CA ASN A 140 6.57 -4.44 -7.35
C ASN A 140 7.27 -3.22 -7.96
N ILE A 141 6.50 -2.23 -8.42
CA ILE A 141 7.08 -1.01 -8.98
C ILE A 141 7.12 0.04 -7.89
N PHE A 142 8.32 0.22 -7.37
CA PHE A 142 8.63 1.39 -6.57
C PHE A 142 8.76 2.60 -7.49
N VAL A 143 8.18 3.72 -7.06
CA VAL A 143 8.27 4.99 -7.77
C VAL A 143 9.68 5.55 -7.56
N GLN A 144 10.35 5.90 -8.65
CA GLN A 144 11.65 6.57 -8.57
C GLN A 144 11.45 8.03 -8.16
N TYR A 145 12.39 8.57 -7.38
CA TYR A 145 12.44 10.01 -7.11
C TYR A 145 12.74 10.80 -8.39
N GLY A 146 12.11 11.96 -8.56
CA GLY A 146 12.34 12.82 -9.71
C GLY A 146 11.08 13.28 -10.43
N GLN A 147 11.32 13.90 -11.59
CA GLN A 147 10.31 14.29 -12.56
C GLN A 147 10.21 13.30 -13.73
N GLY A 148 9.03 13.21 -14.35
CA GLY A 148 8.77 12.41 -15.55
C GLY A 148 7.68 11.35 -15.36
N ALA A 149 7.13 10.83 -16.46
CA ALA A 149 5.94 9.96 -16.43
C ALA A 149 6.09 8.71 -15.55
N THR A 150 7.29 8.12 -15.49
CA THR A 150 7.58 6.92 -14.66
C THR A 150 7.92 7.26 -13.20
N ARG A 151 8.00 8.55 -12.86
CA ARG A 151 8.34 9.08 -11.53
C ARG A 151 7.18 9.86 -10.89
N THR A 152 6.06 9.93 -11.61
CA THR A 152 4.84 10.61 -11.19
C THR A 152 3.78 9.58 -10.80
N VAL A 153 3.29 9.71 -9.57
CA VAL A 153 2.11 9.00 -9.08
C VAL A 153 0.87 9.69 -9.65
N ASN A 154 -0.01 8.91 -10.29
CA ASN A 154 -1.29 9.41 -10.77
C ASN A 154 -2.38 8.94 -9.81
N LEU A 155 -2.92 9.85 -9.02
CA LEU A 155 -4.07 9.62 -8.15
C LEU A 155 -5.33 9.96 -8.94
N THR A 156 -6.22 9.00 -9.12
CA THR A 156 -7.46 9.19 -9.91
C THR A 156 -8.52 10.06 -9.21
N GLY A 157 -8.40 10.27 -7.90
CA GLY A 157 -9.46 10.82 -7.06
C GLY A 157 -10.61 9.85 -6.77
N GLY A 158 -11.55 10.27 -5.94
CA GLY A 158 -12.77 9.54 -5.55
C GLY A 158 -12.74 8.99 -4.12
N ALA A 159 -13.67 8.09 -3.81
CA ALA A 159 -13.92 7.63 -2.43
C ALA A 159 -12.90 6.61 -1.89
N GLY A 160 -12.09 5.98 -2.74
CA GLY A 160 -11.13 4.96 -2.32
C GLY A 160 -9.72 5.49 -2.09
N ILE A 161 -8.91 4.67 -1.43
CA ILE A 161 -7.50 4.93 -1.15
C ILE A 161 -6.65 4.41 -2.30
N GLN A 162 -5.63 5.15 -2.67
CA GLN A 162 -4.59 4.78 -3.62
C GLN A 162 -3.23 4.81 -2.93
N GLU A 163 -2.39 3.83 -3.23
CA GLU A 163 -1.11 3.68 -2.56
C GLU A 163 0.07 3.77 -3.53
N ALA A 164 1.10 4.49 -3.11
CA ALA A 164 2.34 4.62 -3.86
C ALA A 164 3.53 4.51 -2.90
N GLU A 165 4.53 3.74 -3.29
CA GLU A 165 5.75 3.55 -2.52
C GLU A 165 6.96 3.86 -3.39
N PHE A 166 7.86 4.66 -2.84
CA PHE A 166 9.10 5.07 -3.48
C PHE A 166 10.22 4.08 -3.15
N VAL A 167 11.30 4.15 -3.92
CA VAL A 167 12.42 3.18 -3.89
C VAL A 167 13.10 2.97 -2.54
N ASP A 168 13.02 3.93 -1.62
CA ASP A 168 13.58 3.82 -0.28
C ASP A 168 12.57 3.31 0.76
N GLY A 169 11.32 3.06 0.35
CA GLY A 169 10.22 2.71 1.23
C GLY A 169 9.37 3.90 1.72
N LEU A 170 9.56 5.13 1.23
CA LEU A 170 8.61 6.20 1.50
C LEU A 170 7.27 5.83 0.86
N ARG A 171 6.20 5.72 1.66
CA ARG A 171 4.89 5.28 1.17
C ARG A 171 3.80 6.28 1.52
N PHE A 172 2.92 6.52 0.57
CA PHE A 172 1.71 7.30 0.73
C PHE A 172 0.49 6.42 0.51
N SER A 173 -0.50 6.56 1.39
CA SER A 173 -1.85 6.04 1.20
C SER A 173 -2.78 7.25 1.14
N VAL A 174 -3.36 7.53 -0.02
CA VAL A 174 -4.06 8.80 -0.30
C VAL A 174 -5.46 8.55 -0.82
N ARG A 175 -6.44 9.19 -0.20
CA ARG A 175 -7.76 9.44 -0.78
C ARG A 175 -7.81 10.91 -1.22
N ALA A 176 -8.00 11.16 -2.50
CA ALA A 176 -8.11 12.50 -3.05
C ALA A 176 -9.54 12.74 -3.56
N SER A 177 -10.07 13.95 -3.38
CA SER A 177 -11.40 14.32 -3.90
C SER A 177 -11.44 14.40 -5.44
N GLU A 178 -10.31 14.72 -6.05
CA GLU A 178 -10.15 14.91 -7.50
C GLU A 178 -8.88 14.21 -7.99
N ALA A 179 -8.72 14.12 -9.31
CA ALA A 179 -7.50 13.58 -9.89
C ALA A 179 -6.30 14.51 -9.61
N VAL A 180 -5.23 13.94 -9.06
CA VAL A 180 -4.02 14.67 -8.68
C VAL A 180 -2.81 13.87 -9.11
N LYS A 181 -1.81 14.54 -9.70
CA LYS A 181 -0.49 13.95 -9.92
C LYS A 181 0.43 14.34 -8.79
N MET A 182 1.24 13.41 -8.30
CA MET A 182 2.19 13.65 -7.22
C MET A 182 3.57 13.14 -7.63
N ASN A 183 4.61 13.93 -7.38
CA ASN A 183 6.00 13.52 -7.50
C ASN A 183 6.74 13.80 -6.19
N VAL A 184 7.86 13.10 -5.99
CA VAL A 184 8.76 13.38 -4.89
C VAL A 184 10.17 13.54 -5.45
N ASP A 185 10.82 14.64 -5.13
CA ASP A 185 12.23 14.89 -5.42
C ASP A 185 13.06 14.79 -4.13
N LEU A 186 14.36 14.53 -4.26
CA LEU A 186 15.30 14.61 -3.14
C LEU A 186 16.12 15.89 -3.28
N LYS A 187 16.20 16.68 -2.20
CA LYS A 187 17.09 17.83 -2.12
C LYS A 187 18.14 17.62 -1.05
N HIS A 188 19.40 17.65 -1.46
CA HIS A 188 20.55 17.54 -0.56
C HIS A 188 20.79 18.85 0.19
N GLY A 189 21.31 18.71 1.41
CA GLY A 189 21.65 19.84 2.26
C GLY A 189 20.43 20.32 3.04
N ILE A 190 20.57 20.32 4.36
CA ILE A 190 19.58 20.89 5.28
C ILE A 190 20.28 21.98 6.06
N ASP A 191 19.79 23.20 5.91
CA ASP A 191 20.31 24.34 6.64
C ASP A 191 19.95 24.20 8.12
N ARG A 192 20.98 24.20 8.99
CA ARG A 192 20.79 24.10 10.44
C ARG A 192 19.92 25.22 11.00
N ALA A 193 19.92 26.40 10.39
CA ALA A 193 19.06 27.51 10.82
C ALA A 193 17.56 27.20 10.64
N THR A 194 17.23 26.21 9.81
CA THR A 194 15.85 25.77 9.56
C THR A 194 15.41 24.65 10.50
N LEU A 195 16.29 24.15 11.37
CA LEU A 195 15.96 23.12 12.34
C LEU A 195 15.46 23.76 13.64
N PRO A 196 14.43 23.18 14.30
CA PRO A 196 14.09 23.54 15.66
C PRO A 196 15.26 23.36 16.62
N ALA A 197 15.32 24.17 17.67
CA ALA A 197 16.37 24.08 18.69
C ALA A 197 16.39 22.69 19.35
N GLY A 198 17.61 22.17 19.61
CA GLY A 198 17.80 20.86 20.23
C GLY A 198 17.50 19.67 19.31
N THR A 199 17.40 19.90 18.00
CA THR A 199 17.15 18.85 17.01
C THR A 199 18.22 18.81 15.94
N GLN A 200 18.39 17.64 15.34
CA GLN A 200 19.18 17.44 14.12
C GLN A 200 18.33 16.71 13.08
N SER A 201 18.66 16.85 11.80
CA SER A 201 18.06 15.97 10.80
C SER A 201 18.74 14.60 10.84
N LEU A 202 17.95 13.53 10.75
CA LEU A 202 18.46 12.16 10.61
C LEU A 202 19.20 11.98 9.29
N ASN A 203 18.62 12.50 8.21
CA ASN A 203 19.15 12.40 6.85
C ASN A 203 19.83 13.70 6.44
N SER A 204 20.78 13.62 5.51
CA SER A 204 21.43 14.79 4.88
C SER A 204 20.63 15.40 3.73
N PHE A 205 19.41 14.90 3.50
CA PHE A 205 18.50 15.32 2.44
C PHE A 205 17.08 15.46 2.98
N MET A 206 16.24 16.17 2.22
CA MET A 206 14.81 16.29 2.44
C MET A 206 14.03 15.74 1.25
N TRP A 207 12.86 15.17 1.51
CA TRP A 207 11.89 14.84 0.46
C TRP A 207 11.09 16.08 0.10
N ILE A 208 10.99 16.37 -1.19
CA ILE A 208 10.24 17.48 -1.76
C ILE A 208 9.02 16.87 -2.44
N VAL A 209 7.88 16.91 -1.76
CA VAL A 209 6.62 16.40 -2.30
C VAL A 209 5.90 17.54 -3.00
N ASN A 210 5.50 17.33 -4.25
CA ASN A 210 4.78 18.31 -5.05
C ASN A 210 3.58 17.63 -5.73
N SER A 211 2.46 18.32 -5.77
CA SER A 211 1.27 17.84 -6.48
C SER A 211 0.79 18.83 -7.55
N SER A 212 0.12 18.30 -8.57
CA SER A 212 -0.43 19.12 -9.65
C SER A 212 -1.58 20.03 -9.23
N ASN A 213 -2.20 19.76 -8.08
CA ASN A 213 -3.26 20.59 -7.50
C ASN A 213 -3.13 20.60 -5.96
N PRO A 214 -2.35 21.54 -5.41
CA PRO A 214 -2.12 21.63 -3.96
C PRO A 214 -3.38 21.96 -3.15
N SER A 215 -4.45 22.44 -3.80
CA SER A 215 -5.72 22.78 -3.16
C SER A 215 -6.73 21.63 -3.17
N ALA A 216 -6.39 20.49 -3.79
CA ALA A 216 -7.24 19.32 -3.77
C ALA A 216 -7.44 18.82 -2.34
N LYS A 217 -8.69 18.54 -1.95
CA LYS A 217 -8.96 17.95 -0.64
C LYS A 217 -8.43 16.53 -0.63
N VAL A 218 -7.50 16.25 0.28
CA VAL A 218 -6.90 14.93 0.46
C VAL A 218 -7.06 14.46 1.90
N GLU A 219 -7.17 13.16 2.07
CA GLU A 219 -7.01 12.44 3.33
C GLU A 219 -5.89 11.43 3.10
N ALA A 220 -4.77 11.62 3.77
CA ALA A 220 -3.57 10.85 3.51
C ALA A 220 -2.89 10.33 4.78
N GLN A 221 -2.17 9.23 4.60
CA GLN A 221 -1.19 8.73 5.54
C GLN A 221 0.16 8.65 4.83
N MET A 222 1.23 9.02 5.53
CA MET A 222 2.60 8.83 5.07
C MET A 222 3.33 7.86 5.99
N LEU A 223 4.04 6.89 5.42
CA LEU A 223 4.97 6.01 6.11
C LEU A 223 6.39 6.38 5.65
N VAL A 224 7.20 6.86 6.57
CA VAL A 224 8.57 7.32 6.28
C VAL A 224 9.57 6.28 6.77
N PRO A 225 10.41 5.70 5.90
CA PRO A 225 11.43 4.75 6.29
C PRO A 225 12.53 5.47 7.09
N PHE A 226 13.09 4.78 8.08
CA PHE A 226 14.24 5.29 8.82
C PHE A 226 15.29 4.20 9.05
N ALA A 227 16.55 4.63 9.19
CA ALA A 227 17.66 3.76 9.55
C ALA A 227 18.41 4.41 10.72
N LEU A 228 17.88 4.24 11.93
CA LEU A 228 18.50 4.69 13.18
C LEU A 228 18.52 3.52 14.17
N ARG A 229 19.70 3.20 14.70
CA ARG A 229 19.90 2.18 15.73
C ARG A 229 20.56 2.86 16.94
N PRO A 230 19.80 3.55 17.79
CA PRO A 230 20.39 4.27 18.91
C PRO A 230 20.77 3.28 20.02
N ALA A 231 21.94 3.45 20.62
CA ALA A 231 22.39 2.60 21.71
C ALA A 231 21.58 2.89 22.99
N GLY A 232 20.98 1.86 23.58
CA GLY A 232 20.30 1.98 24.88
C GLY A 232 19.00 2.81 24.89
N SER A 233 18.45 3.13 23.73
CA SER A 233 17.15 3.83 23.60
C SER A 233 16.38 3.30 22.38
N SER A 234 15.06 3.52 22.35
CA SER A 234 14.24 3.18 21.20
C SER A 234 14.13 4.40 20.28
N PRO A 235 14.23 4.23 18.94
CA PRO A 235 13.92 5.27 17.96
C PRO A 235 12.59 5.99 18.21
N SER A 236 11.61 5.30 18.79
CA SER A 236 10.29 5.86 19.12
C SER A 236 10.33 7.05 20.08
N THR A 237 11.41 7.22 20.87
CA THR A 237 11.54 8.35 21.80
C THR A 237 12.27 9.57 21.21
N MET A 238 12.78 9.44 19.98
CA MET A 238 13.72 10.41 19.38
C MET A 238 13.27 10.94 18.02
N LEU A 239 12.51 10.14 17.27
CA LEU A 239 12.20 10.43 15.88
C LEU A 239 10.87 11.15 15.73
N THR A 240 10.86 12.18 14.88
CA THR A 240 9.63 12.87 14.49
C THR A 240 9.79 13.41 13.08
N VAL A 241 8.82 13.17 12.21
CA VAL A 241 8.81 13.78 10.87
C VAL A 241 8.33 15.21 10.96
N ALA A 242 9.06 16.12 10.31
CA ALA A 242 8.72 17.52 10.25
C ALA A 242 8.56 17.99 8.81
N ARG A 243 7.70 18.97 8.60
CA ARG A 243 7.38 19.57 7.31
C ARG A 243 7.69 21.06 7.33
N ARG A 244 8.01 21.57 6.15
CA ARG A 244 7.97 22.99 5.80
C ARG A 244 7.22 23.17 4.49
N ALA A 245 6.67 24.35 4.23
CA ALA A 245 6.02 24.65 2.95
C ALA A 245 6.97 24.44 1.77
N LEU A 246 6.43 24.00 0.63
CA LEU A 246 7.19 23.55 -0.55
C LEU A 246 8.22 24.58 -1.03
N ASN A 247 7.85 25.86 -1.06
CA ASN A 247 8.68 26.97 -1.55
C ASN A 247 9.19 27.88 -0.42
N ALA A 248 9.24 27.39 0.82
CA ALA A 248 9.69 28.21 1.94
C ALA A 248 11.17 28.62 1.78
N SER A 249 11.40 29.92 1.73
CA SER A 249 12.74 30.54 1.76
C SER A 249 13.23 30.84 3.18
N SER A 250 12.32 30.80 4.16
CA SER A 250 12.59 31.09 5.58
C SER A 250 11.68 30.25 6.47
N GLY A 251 11.99 30.21 7.78
CA GLY A 251 11.22 29.47 8.77
C GLY A 251 11.73 28.05 9.00
N GLN A 252 11.37 27.53 10.18
CA GLN A 252 11.80 26.22 10.65
C GLN A 252 10.87 25.10 10.18
N PHE A 253 11.40 23.88 10.14
CA PHE A 253 10.59 22.68 10.03
C PHE A 253 9.73 22.49 11.28
N THR A 254 8.46 22.16 11.09
CA THR A 254 7.52 21.91 12.19
C THR A 254 7.04 20.46 12.16
N PRO A 255 6.99 19.74 13.30
CA PRO A 255 6.43 18.40 13.38
C PRO A 255 5.04 18.29 12.75
N VAL A 256 4.83 17.28 11.88
CA VAL A 256 3.54 17.04 11.22
C VAL A 256 2.64 16.23 12.16
N ASN A 257 1.49 16.72 12.59
CA ASN A 257 0.57 15.96 13.45
C ASN A 257 1.31 15.31 14.65
N LYS A 258 2.13 16.11 15.35
CA LYS A 258 3.14 15.65 16.32
C LYS A 258 2.65 14.54 17.26
N ASP A 259 1.47 14.73 17.84
CA ASP A 259 0.92 13.83 18.85
C ASP A 259 0.28 12.57 18.27
N ALA A 260 0.11 12.50 16.94
CA ALA A 260 -0.45 11.36 16.23
C ALA A 260 0.59 10.52 15.48
N GLN A 261 1.84 10.98 15.39
CA GLN A 261 2.90 10.20 14.77
C GLN A 261 3.23 8.96 15.60
N PHE A 262 3.51 7.86 14.92
CA PHE A 262 3.87 6.60 15.56
C PHE A 262 5.08 5.97 14.89
N VAL A 263 6.12 5.66 15.67
CA VAL A 263 7.30 4.95 15.18
C VAL A 263 7.08 3.45 15.34
N ARG A 264 7.09 2.74 14.21
CA ARG A 264 7.04 1.27 14.14
C ARG A 264 8.45 0.76 13.87
N GLU A 265 8.90 -0.17 14.69
CA GLU A 265 10.18 -0.87 14.50
C GLU A 265 9.98 -2.29 13.95
N LEU A 266 8.72 -2.78 13.92
CA LEU A 266 8.34 -4.10 13.43
C LEU A 266 7.04 -4.03 12.62
N PRO A 267 6.92 -4.80 11.51
CA PRO A 267 7.96 -5.65 10.91
C PRO A 267 9.07 -4.84 10.19
N GLU A 268 8.87 -3.54 10.00
CA GLU A 268 9.80 -2.64 9.32
C GLU A 268 9.93 -1.32 10.08
N ASP A 269 11.12 -0.72 10.00
CA ASP A 269 11.47 0.56 10.61
C ASP A 269 10.81 1.73 9.85
N ARG A 270 9.60 2.13 10.27
CA ARG A 270 8.83 3.23 9.65
C ARG A 270 8.21 4.19 10.67
N ILE A 271 8.17 5.48 10.34
CA ILE A 271 7.39 6.50 11.05
C ILE A 271 6.06 6.68 10.32
N GLN A 272 4.96 6.38 10.99
CA GLN A 272 3.60 6.57 10.49
C GLN A 272 3.08 7.96 10.85
N ILE A 273 2.60 8.68 9.86
CA ILE A 273 1.99 10.00 9.98
C ILE A 273 0.55 9.90 9.47
N PRO A 274 -0.45 9.73 10.35
CA PRO A 274 -1.84 9.65 9.95
C PRO A 274 -2.45 11.05 9.73
N GLY A 275 -3.60 11.09 9.06
CA GLY A 275 -4.48 12.28 9.03
C GLY A 275 -3.88 13.50 8.34
N MET A 276 -3.06 13.31 7.31
CA MET A 276 -2.53 14.40 6.51
C MET A 276 -3.62 14.95 5.58
N THR A 277 -3.80 16.27 5.59
CA THR A 277 -4.75 16.98 4.72
C THR A 277 -4.07 17.73 3.57
N GLU A 278 -2.73 17.70 3.54
CA GLU A 278 -1.89 18.31 2.50
C GLU A 278 -0.70 17.38 2.22
N LEU A 279 -0.36 17.20 0.94
CA LEU A 279 0.79 16.40 0.51
C LEU A 279 2.03 17.25 0.25
N ASP A 280 1.85 18.45 -0.28
CA ASP A 280 2.94 19.28 -0.77
C ASP A 280 3.82 19.79 0.37
N GLY A 281 5.13 19.74 0.21
CA GLY A 281 6.04 20.25 1.23
C GLY A 281 7.44 19.68 1.16
N GLN A 282 8.27 20.22 2.02
CA GLN A 282 9.61 19.72 2.29
C GLN A 282 9.51 18.90 3.58
N TYR A 283 9.94 17.65 3.56
CA TYR A 283 9.85 16.73 4.70
C TYR A 283 11.23 16.23 5.11
N ILE A 284 11.45 16.17 6.42
CA ILE A 284 12.66 15.63 7.04
C ILE A 284 12.29 14.78 8.26
N ILE A 285 13.20 13.92 8.70
CA ILE A 285 13.12 13.28 10.01
C ILE A 285 13.98 14.07 10.98
N LEU A 286 13.38 14.63 12.02
CA LEU A 286 14.08 15.22 13.15
C LEU A 286 14.46 14.13 14.15
N VAL A 287 15.65 14.26 14.72
CA VAL A 287 16.16 13.47 15.84
C VAL A 287 16.36 14.41 17.02
N THR A 288 15.75 14.08 18.15
CA THR A 288 16.01 14.74 19.44
C THR A 288 16.96 13.90 20.29
N GLU A 289 17.43 14.46 21.41
CA GLU A 289 18.11 13.67 22.43
C GLU A 289 17.22 12.51 22.91
N ALA A 290 17.86 11.37 23.20
CA ALA A 290 17.17 10.19 23.70
C ALA A 290 16.55 10.50 25.06
N LYS A 291 15.23 10.31 25.17
CA LYS A 291 14.59 10.25 26.48
C LYS A 291 14.82 8.87 27.07
N THR A 292 15.40 8.82 28.26
CA THR A 292 15.53 7.58 29.04
C THR A 292 14.14 7.01 29.29
N ILE A 293 13.94 5.73 28.94
CA ILE A 293 12.69 5.02 29.22
C ILE A 293 12.52 4.99 30.76
N GLY A 294 11.56 5.78 31.28
CA GLY A 294 11.28 5.88 32.72
C GLY A 294 11.79 7.13 33.45
N GLY A 295 12.38 8.12 32.76
CA GLY A 295 12.76 9.40 33.39
C GLY A 295 11.56 10.34 33.59
N SER A 296 11.24 10.68 34.84
CA SER A 296 10.27 11.75 35.14
C SER A 296 10.75 13.11 34.65
N LYS A 297 9.80 13.97 34.28
CA LYS A 297 10.00 15.36 33.84
C LYS A 297 10.93 16.17 34.75
#